data_AF-A0A9E0UJT8-F1
#
_entry.id   AF-A0A9E0UJT8-F1
#
_cell.length_a   1.000
_cell.length_b   1.000
_cell.length_c   1.000
_cell.angle_alpha   90.00
_cell.angle_beta   90.00
_cell.angle_gamma   90.00
#
_symmetry.space_group_name_H-M   'P 1'
#
loop_
_entity.id
_entity.type
_entity.pdbx_description
1 polymer ?
#
loop_
_entity_poly.entity_id
_entity_poly.type
_entity_poly.pdbx_seq_one_letter_code
_entity_poly.pdbx_strand_id
1 'polypeptide(L)'
;LAGCGAGGFSQESPGADAFLDRVQTNCGKYSVGNQPIGWLLSDSSNDTTFVDATTKLFSGQFSRSDYQDFLASFYPAGTSQATLDCIYKQL
;
A
#
# COMPACT_ATOMS: atom_id res chain seq x y z
N LEU A 1 8.21 22.49 10.85
CA LEU A 1 7.27 22.04 9.79
C LEU A 1 6.44 20.94 10.40
N ALA A 2 5.20 21.25 10.72
CA ALA A 2 4.27 20.41 11.47
C ALA A 2 3.53 19.45 10.53
N GLY A 3 3.15 18.28 11.04
CA GLY A 3 2.21 17.39 10.36
C GLY A 3 2.42 15.88 10.53
N CYS A 4 3.01 15.39 11.62
CA CYS A 4 2.89 13.96 11.95
C CYS A 4 1.56 13.75 12.69
N GLY A 5 0.55 13.27 11.97
CA GLY A 5 -0.62 12.66 12.58
C GLY A 5 -0.17 11.50 13.45
N ALA A 6 -0.54 11.55 14.73
CA ALA A 6 -0.27 10.49 15.68
C ALA A 6 -1.17 9.29 15.35
N GLY A 7 -0.57 8.17 14.92
CA GLY A 7 -1.33 6.98 14.53
C GLY A 7 -0.45 5.79 14.15
N GLY A 8 0.43 5.38 15.06
CA GLY A 8 1.06 4.06 15.16
C GLY A 8 1.26 3.21 13.90
N PHE A 9 2.39 3.38 13.22
CA PHE A 9 3.06 2.30 12.50
C PHE A 9 4.54 2.29 12.90
N SER A 10 4.97 1.15 13.45
CA SER A 10 6.28 0.96 14.07
C SER A 10 7.40 1.07 13.05
N GLN A 11 8.29 2.05 13.25
CA GLN A 11 9.61 2.16 12.60
C GLN A 11 9.56 1.97 11.08
N GLU A 12 8.70 2.72 10.42
CA GLU A 12 8.59 2.70 8.97
C GLU A 12 9.82 3.34 8.34
N SER A 13 10.29 2.74 7.24
CA SER A 13 11.43 3.25 6.50
C SER A 13 11.24 4.75 6.21
N PRO A 14 12.26 5.60 6.38
CA PRO A 14 12.12 7.04 6.15
C PRO A 14 11.57 7.28 4.74
N GLY A 15 10.39 7.89 4.64
CA GLY A 15 9.68 8.15 3.39
C GLY A 15 8.56 7.17 3.01
N ALA A 16 8.34 6.11 3.79
CA ALA A 16 7.23 5.18 3.59
C ALA A 16 5.87 5.87 3.70
N ASP A 17 5.65 6.73 4.71
CA ASP A 17 4.43 7.53 4.83
C ASP A 17 4.14 8.36 3.57
N ALA A 18 5.17 9.04 3.04
CA ALA A 18 5.03 9.87 1.85
C ALA A 18 4.77 9.03 0.60
N PHE A 19 5.28 7.80 0.54
CA PHE A 19 4.96 6.85 -0.52
C PHE A 19 3.52 6.35 -0.41
N LEU A 20 3.08 5.94 0.78
CA LEU A 20 1.70 5.50 1.04
C LEU A 20 0.70 6.62 0.75
N ASP A 21 1.02 7.88 1.09
CA ASP A 21 0.20 9.05 0.75
C ASP A 21 0.06 9.24 -0.77
N ARG A 22 1.15 9.08 -1.54
CA ARG A 22 1.10 9.10 -3.01
C ARG A 22 0.25 7.96 -3.56
N VAL A 23 0.38 6.76 -3.00
CA VAL A 23 -0.44 5.59 -3.39
C VAL A 23 -1.91 5.83 -3.08
N GLN A 24 -2.24 6.35 -1.90
CA GLN A 24 -3.61 6.68 -1.53
C GLN A 24 -4.21 7.75 -2.46
N THR A 25 -3.47 8.83 -2.70
CA THR A 25 -3.91 9.96 -3.51
C THR A 25 -4.13 9.58 -4.97
N ASN A 26 -3.18 8.86 -5.58
CA ASN A 26 -3.22 8.57 -7.02
C ASN A 26 -3.91 7.25 -7.36
N CYS A 27 -3.84 6.27 -6.45
CA CYS A 27 -4.33 4.92 -6.68
C CYS A 27 -5.53 4.54 -5.81
N GLY A 28 -6.01 5.42 -4.92
CA GLY A 28 -7.08 5.11 -3.96
C GLY A 28 -8.39 4.61 -4.57
N LYS A 29 -8.67 4.95 -5.83
CA LYS A 29 -9.84 4.48 -6.59
C LYS A 29 -9.75 3.04 -7.10
N TYR A 30 -8.53 2.48 -7.15
CA TYR A 30 -8.33 1.09 -7.55
C TYR A 30 -8.55 0.17 -6.36
N SER A 31 -8.80 -1.10 -6.66
CA SER A 31 -9.04 -2.12 -5.64
C SER A 31 -7.95 -3.17 -5.62
N VAL A 32 -7.72 -3.69 -4.43
CA VAL A 32 -6.90 -4.86 -4.11
C VAL A 32 -7.86 -5.86 -3.45
N GLY A 33 -8.09 -6.98 -4.10
CA GLY A 33 -9.22 -7.86 -3.80
C GLY A 33 -10.55 -7.10 -3.89
N ASN A 34 -11.34 -7.19 -2.82
CA ASN A 34 -12.64 -6.53 -2.72
C ASN A 34 -12.57 -5.15 -2.05
N GLN A 35 -11.37 -4.68 -1.69
CA GLN A 35 -11.20 -3.44 -0.92
C GLN A 35 -10.56 -2.36 -1.79
N PRO A 36 -11.10 -1.12 -1.78
CA PRO A 36 -10.44 0.00 -2.44
C PRO A 36 -9.18 0.38 -1.67
N ILE A 37 -8.11 0.74 -2.39
CA ILE A 37 -6.83 1.16 -1.81
C ILE A 37 -7.03 2.32 -0.85
N GLY A 38 -7.92 3.27 -1.18
CA GLY A 38 -8.20 4.41 -0.31
C GLY A 38 -8.78 4.00 1.05
N TRP A 39 -9.52 2.89 1.11
CA TRP A 39 -9.99 2.33 2.38
C TRP A 39 -8.86 1.59 3.09
N LEU A 40 -8.11 0.74 2.39
CA LEU A 40 -6.98 -0.03 2.94
C LEU A 40 -5.90 0.86 3.59
N LEU A 41 -5.71 2.08 3.08
CA LEU A 41 -4.76 3.07 3.60
C LEU A 41 -5.40 4.10 4.54
N SER A 42 -6.69 3.99 4.85
CA SER A 42 -7.35 4.89 5.80
C SER A 42 -7.23 4.39 7.24
N ASP A 43 -7.27 5.30 8.21
CA ASP A 43 -7.35 4.97 9.65
C ASP A 43 -8.59 4.13 10.02
N SER A 44 -9.57 4.02 9.12
CA SER A 44 -10.77 3.19 9.32
C SER A 44 -10.56 1.72 8.96
N SER A 45 -9.47 1.38 8.26
CA SER A 45 -9.12 0.00 7.94
C SER A 45 -8.30 -0.61 9.06
N ASN A 46 -8.73 -1.79 9.52
CA ASN A 46 -7.94 -2.61 10.43
C ASN A 46 -7.00 -3.57 9.67
N ASP A 47 -7.03 -3.55 8.34
CA ASP A 47 -6.15 -4.34 7.49
C ASP A 47 -4.80 -3.62 7.33
N THR A 48 -3.80 -4.14 8.02
CA THR A 48 -2.41 -3.66 7.94
C THR A 48 -1.57 -4.43 6.92
N THR A 49 -2.12 -5.49 6.32
CA THR A 49 -1.43 -6.35 5.37
C THR A 49 -1.05 -5.59 4.11
N PHE A 50 -1.96 -4.76 3.58
CA PHE A 50 -1.66 -3.92 2.43
C PHE A 50 -0.57 -2.89 2.74
N VAL A 51 -0.65 -2.25 3.91
CA VAL A 51 0.34 -1.25 4.36
C VAL A 51 1.73 -1.88 4.46
N ASP A 52 1.84 -2.99 5.19
CA ASP A 52 3.11 -3.71 5.40
C ASP A 52 3.74 -4.16 4.07
N ALA A 53 2.96 -4.79 3.18
CA ALA A 53 3.45 -5.24 1.88
C ALA A 53 3.92 -4.08 1.00
N THR A 54 3.19 -2.95 1.04
CA THR A 54 3.46 -1.77 0.22
C THR A 54 4.71 -1.04 0.75
N THR A 55 4.89 -0.96 2.07
CA THR A 55 6.13 -0.47 2.69
C THR A 55 7.33 -1.38 2.41
N LYS A 56 7.14 -2.71 2.35
CA LYS A 56 8.18 -3.67 1.93
C LYS A 56 8.57 -3.52 0.46
N LEU A 57 7.60 -3.24 -0.42
CA LEU A 57 7.87 -2.91 -1.82
C LEU A 57 8.73 -1.64 -1.94
N PHE A 58 8.36 -0.57 -1.21
CA PHE A 58 9.10 0.70 -1.22
C PHE A 58 10.53 0.56 -0.69
N SER A 59 10.72 -0.17 0.42
CA SER A 59 12.04 -0.40 1.00
C SER A 59 12.90 -1.40 0.23
N GLY A 60 12.38 -1.97 -0.88
CA GLY A 60 13.08 -2.96 -1.69
C GLY A 60 13.17 -4.35 -1.06
N GLN A 61 12.45 -4.60 0.03
CA GLN A 61 12.33 -5.93 0.64
C GLN A 61 11.46 -6.86 -0.20
N PHE A 62 10.45 -6.32 -0.89
CA PHE A 62 9.69 -7.02 -1.90
C PHE A 62 10.09 -6.55 -3.30
N SER A 63 10.37 -7.50 -4.19
CA SER A 63 10.34 -7.22 -5.62
C SER A 63 8.91 -7.00 -6.11
N ARG A 64 8.74 -6.51 -7.34
CA ARG A 64 7.41 -6.40 -7.96
C ARG A 64 6.69 -7.76 -8.04
N SER A 65 7.44 -8.84 -8.24
CA SER A 65 6.90 -10.20 -8.29
C SER A 65 6.48 -10.69 -6.91
N ASP A 66 7.32 -10.47 -5.88
CA ASP A 66 6.99 -10.84 -4.49
C ASP A 66 5.76 -10.08 -4.00
N TYR A 67 5.66 -8.80 -4.33
CA TYR A 67 4.50 -7.98 -4.00
C TYR A 67 3.22 -8.51 -4.67
N GLN A 68 3.28 -8.87 -5.95
CA GLN A 68 2.15 -9.46 -6.67
C GLN A 68 1.69 -10.79 -6.07
N ASP A 69 2.64 -11.68 -5.79
CA ASP A 69 2.35 -12.99 -5.20
C ASP A 69 1.76 -12.85 -3.79
N PHE A 70 2.33 -11.96 -2.99
CA PHE A 70 1.82 -11.63 -1.66
C PHE A 70 0.39 -11.10 -1.74
N LEU A 71 0.11 -10.11 -2.60
CA LEU A 71 -1.25 -9.61 -2.76
C LEU A 71 -2.22 -10.70 -3.25
N ALA A 72 -1.79 -11.58 -4.15
CA ALA A 72 -2.63 -12.67 -4.62
C ALA A 72 -2.96 -13.70 -3.52
N SER A 73 -2.03 -13.94 -2.59
CA SER A 73 -2.23 -14.83 -1.44
C SER A 73 -3.19 -14.25 -0.39
N PHE A 74 -3.09 -12.95 -0.10
CA PHE A 74 -3.90 -12.32 0.97
C PHE A 74 -5.23 -11.75 0.46
N TYR A 75 -5.32 -11.38 -0.81
CA TYR A 75 -6.50 -10.80 -1.43
C TYR A 75 -7.02 -11.71 -2.55
N PRO A 76 -7.84 -12.72 -2.23
CA PRO A 76 -8.21 -13.80 -3.16
C PRO A 76 -9.09 -13.34 -4.35
N ALA A 77 -9.76 -12.18 -4.23
CA ALA A 77 -10.44 -11.55 -5.36
C ALA A 77 -9.46 -10.97 -6.41
N GLY A 78 -8.15 -11.04 -6.12
CA GLY A 78 -7.07 -10.66 -7.01
C GLY A 78 -6.81 -9.17 -7.05
N THR A 79 -5.72 -8.78 -7.70
CA THR A 79 -5.37 -7.39 -7.94
C THR A 79 -5.21 -7.19 -9.45
N SER A 80 -5.91 -6.21 -10.01
CA SER A 80 -5.83 -5.94 -11.44
C SER A 80 -4.45 -5.39 -11.83
N GLN A 81 -4.01 -5.68 -13.05
CA GLN A 81 -2.73 -5.14 -13.58
C GLN A 81 -2.69 -3.60 -13.55
N ALA A 82 -3.83 -2.93 -13.76
CA ALA A 82 -3.94 -1.47 -13.66
C ALA A 82 -3.69 -0.94 -12.23
N THR A 83 -4.13 -1.68 -11.21
CA THR A 83 -3.85 -1.36 -9.80
C THR A 83 -2.35 -1.45 -9.54
N LEU A 84 -1.71 -2.55 -9.96
CA LEU A 84 -0.28 -2.79 -9.79
C LEU A 84 0.56 -1.73 -10.51
N ASP A 85 0.22 -1.42 -11.76
CA ASP A 85 0.88 -0.36 -12.54
C ASP A 85 0.76 1.01 -11.86
N CYS A 86 -0.40 1.34 -11.29
CA CYS A 86 -0.56 2.59 -10.55
C CYS A 86 0.39 2.67 -9.36
N ILE A 87 0.47 1.61 -8.54
CA ILE A 87 1.34 1.54 -7.36
C ILE A 87 2.81 1.66 -7.76
N TYR A 88 3.24 0.94 -8.80
CA TYR A 88 4.62 0.96 -9.28
C TYR A 88 5.06 2.30 -9.86
N LYS A 89 4.13 3.11 -10.35
CA LYS A 89 4.40 4.49 -10.79
C LYS A 89 4.65 5.46 -9.63
N GLN A 90 4.37 5.07 -8.38
CA GLN A 90 4.58 5.91 -7.19
C GLN A 90 5.92 5.66 -6.48
N LEU A 91 6.64 4.59 -6.86
CA LEU A 91 7.99 4.26 -6.39
C LEU A 91 8.97 5.32 -6.86
#